data_AF-A0A4Y7U2B9-F1
#
_entry.id   AF-A0A4Y7U2B9-F1
#
_cell.length_a   1.000
_cell.length_b   1.000
_cell.length_c   1.000
_cell.angle_alpha   90.00
_cell.angle_beta   90.00
_cell.angle_gamma   90.00
#
_symmetry.space_group_name_H-M   'P 1'
#
loop_
_entity.id
_entity.type
_entity.pdbx_description
1 polymer ?
#
loop_
_entity_poly.entity_id
_entity_poly.type
_entity_poly.pdbx_seq_one_letter_code
_entity_poly.pdbx_strand_id
1 'polypeptide(L)' 'KAIFVFMLTFAVMTPLGTIASDYLPVLNDYYTEITAIVIGILFHISSTIIFESSEGHKFNVAKVSMIVVGIVLAFFL' A
#
# COMPACT_ATOMS: atom_id res chain seq x y z
N LYS A 1 -23.10 3.89 5.43
CA LYS A 1 -22.84 5.35 5.31
C LYS A 1 -21.44 5.75 5.83
N ALA A 2 -20.99 5.29 6.99
CA ALA A 2 -19.65 5.61 7.52
C ALA A 2 -18.46 5.13 6.67
N ILE A 3 -18.57 3.97 6.01
CA ILE A 3 -17.50 3.40 5.16
C ILE A 3 -17.10 4.35 4.02
N PHE A 4 -18.07 5.04 3.41
CA PHE A 4 -17.80 5.97 2.32
C PHE A 4 -16.99 7.19 2.80
N VAL A 5 -17.31 7.70 3.99
CA VAL A 5 -16.56 8.79 4.62
C VAL A 5 -15.12 8.33 4.91
N PHE A 6 -14.93 7.12 5.42
CA PHE A 6 -13.60 6.58 5.69
C PHE A 6 -12.76 6.41 4.41
N MET A 7 -13.35 5.86 3.34
CA MET A 7 -12.66 5.74 2.04
C MET A 7 -12.30 7.11 1.46
N LEU A 8 -13.17 8.11 1.64
CA LEU A 8 -12.92 9.47 1.16
C LEU A 8 -11.79 10.13 1.96
N THR A 9 -11.78 9.99 3.28
CA THR A 9 -10.66 10.46 4.10
C THR A 9 -9.36 9.78 3.70
N PHE A 10 -9.39 8.45 3.46
CA PHE A 10 -8.21 7.70 3.02
C PHE A 10 -7.70 8.20 1.65
N ALA A 11 -8.59 8.45 0.69
CA ALA A 11 -8.23 8.97 -0.62
C ALA A 11 -7.59 10.37 -0.57
N VAL A 12 -7.98 11.21 0.41
CA VAL A 12 -7.43 12.56 0.61
C VAL A 12 -6.04 12.53 1.26
N MET A 13 -5.63 11.43 1.90
CA MET A 13 -4.30 11.35 2.55
C MET A 13 -3.16 11.50 1.54
N THR A 14 -3.27 10.91 0.33
CA THR A 14 -2.23 11.01 -0.71
C THR A 14 -2.00 12.44 -1.20
N PRO A 15 -3.02 13.19 -1.69
CA PRO A 15 -2.81 14.57 -2.11
C PRO A 15 -2.39 15.48 -0.95
N LEU A 16 -2.88 15.24 0.27
CA LEU A 16 -2.44 15.98 1.45
C LEU A 16 -0.94 15.75 1.73
N GLY A 17 -0.48 14.51 1.64
CA GLY A 17 0.94 14.17 1.77
C GLY A 17 1.82 14.87 0.72
N THR A 18 1.39 14.89 -0.55
CA THR A 18 2.09 15.60 -1.63
C THR A 18 2.19 17.10 -1.37
N ILE A 19 1.09 17.73 -0.94
CA ILE A 19 1.09 19.15 -0.57
C ILE A 19 2.05 19.38 0.62
N ALA A 20 2.00 18.52 1.64
CA ALA A 20 2.87 18.65 2.80
C ALA A 20 4.36 18.52 2.44
N SER A 21 4.75 17.64 1.51
CA SER A 21 6.15 17.53 1.06
C SER A 21 6.65 18.77 0.33
N ASP A 22 5.76 19.51 -0.35
CA ASP A 22 6.13 20.73 -1.08
C ASP A 22 6.36 21.92 -0.14
N TYR A 23 5.55 22.04 0.91
CA TYR A 23 5.63 23.16 1.87
C TYR A 23 6.59 22.91 3.05
N LEU A 24 6.92 21.65 3.35
CA LEU A 24 7.80 21.27 4.46
C LEU A 24 9.12 20.68 3.93
N PRO A 25 10.14 21.48 3.66
CA PRO A 25 11.41 21.00 3.11
C PRO A 25 12.11 19.95 4.01
N VAL A 26 11.86 19.98 5.33
CA VAL A 26 12.40 18.98 6.27
C VAL A 26 11.93 17.56 5.96
N LEU A 27 10.76 17.37 5.34
CA LEU A 27 10.29 16.05 4.91
C LEU A 27 11.11 15.50 3.75
N ASN A 28 11.69 16.36 2.92
CA ASN A 28 12.54 15.94 1.81
C ASN A 28 13.89 15.41 2.30
N ASP A 29 14.42 15.98 3.39
CA ASP A 29 15.66 15.48 4.02
C ASP A 29 15.50 14.04 4.54
N TYR A 30 14.30 13.69 5.00
CA TYR A 30 13.95 12.35 5.49
C TYR A 30 13.16 11.50 4.48
N TYR A 31 13.18 11.88 3.19
CA TYR A 31 12.38 11.21 2.17
C TYR A 31 12.68 9.71 2.08
N THR A 32 13.95 9.35 2.20
CA THR A 32 14.41 7.96 2.11
C THR A 32 13.90 7.13 3.29
N GLU A 33 14.00 7.68 4.50
CA GLU A 33 13.57 7.05 5.75
C GLU A 33 12.06 6.88 5.79
N ILE A 34 11.31 7.93 5.41
CA ILE A 34 9.85 7.87 5.29
C ILE A 34 9.45 6.79 4.29
N THR A 35 10.09 6.76 3.11
CA THR A 35 9.80 5.77 2.07
C THR A 35 10.14 4.36 2.53
N ALA A 36 11.24 4.16 3.25
CA ALA A 36 11.61 2.86 3.82
C ALA A 36 10.56 2.34 4.81
N ILE A 37 10.03 3.22 5.67
CA ILE A 37 8.94 2.88 6.61
C ILE A 37 7.68 2.50 5.82
N VAL A 38 7.30 3.29 4.82
CA VAL A 38 6.11 3.03 3.99
C VAL A 38 6.22 1.68 3.29
N ILE A 39 7.36 1.39 2.66
CA ILE A 39 7.62 0.09 2.01
C ILE A 39 7.55 -1.05 3.04
N GLY A 40 8.12 -0.86 4.23
CA GLY A 40 8.06 -1.84 5.32
C GLY A 40 6.62 -2.15 5.76
N ILE A 41 5.79 -1.12 5.94
CA ILE A 41 4.36 -1.26 6.27
C ILE A 41 3.62 -2.00 5.15
N LEU A 42 3.85 -1.63 3.88
CA LEU A 42 3.25 -2.29 2.73
C LEU A 42 3.63 -3.77 2.66
N PHE A 43 4.90 -4.12 2.89
CA PHE A 43 5.33 -5.51 2.92
C PHE A 43 4.72 -6.29 4.09
N HIS A 44 4.65 -5.70 5.28
CA HIS A 44 4.02 -6.33 6.43
C HIS A 44 2.54 -6.65 6.16
N ILE A 45 1.76 -5.66 5.70
CA ILE A 45 0.34 -5.84 5.36
C ILE A 45 0.16 -6.84 4.21
N SER A 46 0.99 -6.74 3.16
CA SER A 46 0.89 -7.66 2.01
C SER A 46 1.13 -9.11 2.45
N SER A 47 2.11 -9.36 3.33
CA SER A 47 2.39 -10.70 3.83
C SER A 47 1.18 -11.29 4.56
N THR A 48 0.47 -10.50 5.38
CA THR A 48 -0.69 -10.99 6.11
C THR A 48 -1.88 -11.26 5.19
N ILE A 49 -2.09 -10.45 4.14
CA ILE A 49 -3.15 -10.69 3.13
C ILE A 49 -2.89 -11.96 2.32
N ILE A 50 -1.63 -12.23 1.96
CA ILE A 50 -1.22 -13.40 1.16
C ILE A 50 -1.31 -14.68 1.99
N PHE A 51 -0.82 -14.63 3.24
CA PHE A 51 -0.73 -15.78 4.13
C PHE A 51 -1.89 -15.89 5.12
N GLU A 52 -2.92 -15.06 4.96
CA GLU A 52 -4.21 -15.26 5.62
C GLU A 52 -4.70 -16.67 5.27
N SER A 53 -4.60 -17.58 6.23
CA SER A 53 -5.04 -18.96 6.10
C SER A 53 -6.55 -18.94 5.96
N SER A 54 -7.04 -19.08 4.72
CA SER A 54 -8.40 -19.53 4.47
C SER A 54 -8.55 -20.88 5.17
N GLU A 55 -9.58 -21.03 6.00
CA GLU A 55 -9.86 -22.25 6.76
C GLU A 55 -9.68 -23.49 5.85
N GLY A 56 -8.66 -24.33 6.15
CA GLY A 56 -8.33 -25.52 5.37
C GLY A 56 -6.97 -25.59 4.66
N HIS A 57 -6.01 -24.68 4.95
CA HIS A 57 -4.61 -24.73 4.47
C HIS A 57 -4.45 -24.80 2.93
N LYS A 58 -5.43 -24.34 2.16
CA LYS A 58 -5.29 -24.20 0.70
C LYS A 58 -4.81 -22.79 0.39
N PHE A 59 -3.61 -22.69 -0.19
CA PHE A 59 -3.14 -21.44 -0.77
C PHE A 59 -4.19 -20.90 -1.75
N ASN A 60 -4.62 -19.66 -1.56
CA ASN A 60 -5.57 -19.03 -2.45
C ASN A 60 -4.86 -18.64 -3.75
N VAL A 61 -4.90 -19.55 -4.74
CA VAL A 61 -4.27 -19.37 -6.06
C VAL A 61 -4.76 -18.10 -6.76
N ALA A 62 -6.00 -17.68 -6.51
CA ALA A 62 -6.53 -16.43 -7.07
C ALA A 62 -5.84 -15.17 -6.48
N LYS A 63 -5.51 -15.16 -5.17
CA LYS A 63 -4.73 -14.05 -4.57
C LYS A 63 -3.33 -13.97 -5.19
N VAL A 64 -2.66 -15.12 -5.31
CA VAL A 64 -1.28 -15.19 -5.85
C VAL A 64 -1.25 -14.82 -7.34
N SER A 65 -2.19 -15.31 -8.15
CA SER A 65 -2.23 -15.00 -9.58
C SER A 65 -2.45 -13.50 -9.84
N MET A 66 -3.33 -12.85 -9.07
CA MET A 66 -3.56 -11.40 -9.18
C MET A 66 -2.31 -10.59 -8.84
N ILE A 67 -1.50 -11.03 -7.87
CA ILE A 67 -0.21 -10.39 -7.54
C ILE A 67 0.77 -10.51 -8.72
N VAL A 68 0.88 -11.71 -9.32
CA VAL A 68 1.74 -11.93 -10.49
C VAL A 68 1.33 -11.03 -11.66
N VAL A 69 0.02 -10.92 -11.94
CA VAL A 69 -0.50 -10.02 -12.98
C VAL A 69 -0.14 -8.56 -12.66
N GLY A 70 -0.30 -8.13 -11.40
CA GLY A 70 0.10 -6.79 -10.96
C GLY A 70 1.59 -6.50 -11.18
N ILE A 71 2.47 -7.46 -10.88
CA ILE A 71 3.91 -7.34 -11.13
C ILE A 71 4.21 -7.21 -12.63
N VAL A 72 3.56 -8.03 -13.46
CA VAL A 72 3.73 -7.97 -14.91
C VAL A 72 3.27 -6.61 -15.45
N LEU A 73 2.11 -6.11 -15.02
CA LEU A 73 1.62 -4.80 -15.43
C LEU A 73 2.54 -3.67 -14.98
N ALA A 74 3.07 -3.72 -13.76
CA ALA A 74 4.03 -2.74 -13.24
C ALA A 74 5.35 -2.76 -14.02
N PHE A 75 5.77 -3.91 -14.56
CA PHE A 75 6.96 -3.98 -15.42
C PHE A 75 6.75 -3.29 -16.78
N PHE A 76 5.51 -3.20 -17.26
CA PHE A 76 5.17 -2.55 -18.54
C PHE A 76 4.83 -1.07 -18.43
N LEU A 77 4.62 -0.55 -17.21
CA LEU A 77 4.27 0.86 -16.94
C LEU A 77 5.52 1.68 -16.63
#